data_AF-A0A4Q5STE5-F1
#
_entry.id   AF-A0A4Q5STE5-F1
#
_cell.length_a   1.000
_cell.length_b   1.000
_cell.length_c   1.000
_cell.angle_alpha   90.00
_cell.angle_beta   90.00
_cell.angle_gamma   90.00
#
_symmetry.space_group_name_H-M   'P 1'
#
loop_
_entity.id
_entity.type
_entity.pdbx_description
1 polymer ?
#
loop_
_entity_poly.entity_id
_entity_poly.type
_entity_poly.pdbx_seq_one_letter_code
_entity_poly.pdbx_strand_id
1 'polypeptide(L)'
;MTPTPKPEWYSRKRLLIPSLLIVPPLGLYGAWKSNRPIWKKLIYTLAGLFGAFSILVILVASFADTSKYKRNRIAKATIKSESIAQAPIPNRIAKATIKSESIAQVPVPRNFEKLKSFQKKWADSVVKDWKGAYIVSTSISANGDSIYFQLSKAASKNNTNINEANQIGLQDDIDSATKRLFGAEFSDRPIVVALLLNKQQEQENIALAERAHKIQLQFSPWDGSHRSLVRYVKDNMNDPGSFDHVETRHVDKGKYIIVQMKYRGKNALGAKIIDMVTAKVDIDGNILSIVE
;
A
#
# COMPACT_ATOMS: atom_id res chain seq x y z
N MET A 1 62.53 -29.18 5.74
CA MET A 1 61.82 -28.13 6.49
C MET A 1 60.39 -28.05 5.97
N THR A 2 59.40 -28.49 6.74
CA THR A 2 57.99 -28.33 6.37
C THR A 2 57.57 -26.87 6.56
N PRO A 3 56.92 -26.22 5.57
CA PRO A 3 56.50 -24.83 5.70
C PRO A 3 55.46 -24.70 6.82
N THR A 4 55.68 -23.77 7.74
CA THR A 4 54.72 -23.45 8.79
C THR A 4 53.47 -22.80 8.17
N PRO A 5 52.25 -23.18 8.59
CA PRO A 5 51.03 -22.63 8.03
C PRO A 5 50.90 -21.14 8.35
N LYS A 6 50.52 -20.35 7.34
CA LYS A 6 50.29 -18.90 7.51
C LYS A 6 49.19 -18.65 8.56
N PRO A 7 49.35 -17.66 9.45
CA PRO A 7 48.36 -17.37 10.47
C PRO A 7 47.08 -16.82 9.83
N GLU A 8 45.99 -17.52 10.07
CA GLU A 8 44.63 -17.14 9.67
C GLU A 8 44.24 -15.74 10.18
N TRP A 9 43.41 -15.02 9.43
CA TRP A 9 43.09 -13.60 9.72
C TRP A 9 42.42 -13.39 11.09
N TYR A 10 41.60 -14.34 11.54
CA TYR A 10 40.89 -14.32 12.82
C TYR A 10 41.80 -14.54 14.06
N SER A 11 43.07 -14.88 13.84
CA SER A 11 44.07 -14.97 14.93
C SER A 11 44.54 -13.58 15.42
N ARG A 12 44.42 -12.55 14.57
CA ARG A 12 44.88 -11.18 14.84
C ARG A 12 43.74 -10.33 15.44
N LYS A 13 43.89 -9.90 16.70
CA LYS A 13 42.89 -9.08 17.44
C LYS A 13 42.47 -7.83 16.65
N ARG A 14 43.43 -7.19 15.98
CA ARG A 14 43.25 -5.96 15.20
C ARG A 14 42.33 -6.14 13.98
N LEU A 15 42.17 -7.36 13.46
CA LEU A 15 41.33 -7.62 12.29
C LEU A 15 39.95 -8.18 12.69
N LEU A 16 39.88 -8.92 13.80
CA LEU A 16 38.64 -9.57 14.22
C LEU A 16 37.62 -8.58 14.82
N ILE A 17 38.06 -7.59 15.60
CA ILE A 17 37.16 -6.59 16.19
C ILE A 17 36.45 -5.74 15.12
N PRO A 18 37.15 -5.16 14.11
CA PRO A 18 36.49 -4.44 13.02
C PRO A 18 35.56 -5.33 12.20
N SER A 19 35.91 -6.60 11.98
CA SER A 19 35.05 -7.53 11.23
C SER A 19 33.72 -7.79 11.93
N LEU A 20 33.66 -7.74 13.27
CA LEU A 20 32.42 -7.89 14.04
C LEU A 20 31.48 -6.69 13.88
N LEU A 21 32.04 -5.49 13.67
CA LEU A 21 31.29 -4.24 13.55
C LEU A 21 30.87 -3.94 12.11
N ILE A 22 31.75 -4.19 11.13
CA ILE A 22 31.52 -3.81 9.72
C ILE A 22 30.81 -4.92 8.96
N VAL A 23 31.15 -6.18 9.22
CA VAL A 23 30.56 -7.35 8.55
C VAL A 23 30.21 -8.41 9.60
N PRO A 24 29.14 -8.19 10.40
CA PRO A 24 28.84 -9.02 11.57
C PRO A 24 28.83 -10.53 11.31
N PRO A 25 28.30 -11.06 10.19
CA PRO A 25 28.36 -12.49 9.89
C PRO A 25 29.80 -13.04 9.80
N LEU A 26 30.70 -12.28 9.17
CA LEU A 26 32.11 -12.66 9.00
C LEU A 26 32.86 -12.59 10.33
N GLY A 27 32.59 -11.56 11.13
CA GLY A 27 33.19 -11.41 12.46
C GLY A 27 32.72 -12.48 13.45
N LEU A 28 31.44 -12.87 13.42
CA LEU A 28 30.90 -13.96 14.24
C LEU A 28 31.54 -15.31 13.87
N TYR A 29 31.71 -15.57 12.57
CA TYR A 29 32.43 -16.76 12.08
C TYR A 29 33.89 -16.79 12.56
N GLY A 30 34.60 -15.66 12.48
CA GLY A 30 35.97 -15.53 12.98
C GLY A 30 36.07 -15.70 14.50
N ALA A 31 35.10 -15.16 15.26
CA ALA A 31 35.03 -15.29 16.72
C ALA A 31 34.77 -16.74 17.16
N TRP A 32 33.92 -17.47 16.43
CA TRP A 32 33.63 -18.88 16.67
C TRP A 32 34.82 -19.80 16.37
N LYS A 33 35.56 -19.53 15.27
CA LYS A 33 36.77 -20.29 14.89
C LYS A 33 38.00 -19.92 15.75
N SER A 34 37.93 -18.82 16.52
CA SER A 34 38.98 -18.43 17.45
C SER A 34 38.98 -19.35 18.68
N ASN A 35 40.10 -20.05 18.95
CA ASN A 35 40.20 -20.93 20.12
C ASN A 35 40.42 -20.17 21.45
N ARG A 36 40.00 -18.90 21.54
CA ARG A 36 40.18 -18.06 22.73
C ARG A 36 38.92 -18.08 23.61
N PRO A 37 39.07 -18.24 24.94
CA PRO A 37 37.94 -18.38 25.86
C PRO A 37 37.06 -17.12 25.93
N ILE A 38 37.63 -15.94 25.68
CA ILE A 38 36.91 -14.65 25.74
C ILE A 38 35.80 -14.57 24.67
N TRP A 39 36.08 -15.03 23.43
CA TRP A 39 35.10 -14.97 22.34
C TRP A 39 33.95 -15.95 22.54
N LYS A 40 34.22 -17.12 23.11
CA LYS A 40 33.18 -18.08 23.49
C LYS A 40 32.22 -17.47 24.53
N LYS A 41 32.76 -16.85 25.59
CA LYS A 41 31.95 -16.15 26.60
C LYS A 41 31.07 -15.06 25.98
N LEU A 42 31.62 -14.25 25.08
CA LEU A 42 30.89 -13.15 24.42
C LEU A 42 29.72 -13.66 23.55
N ILE A 43 29.92 -14.75 22.80
CA ILE A 43 28.87 -15.36 21.97
C ILE A 43 27.73 -15.88 22.85
N TYR A 44 28.04 -16.59 23.94
CA TYR A 44 27.02 -17.11 24.85
C TYR A 44 26.23 -16.01 25.56
N THR A 45 26.86 -14.91 25.96
CA THR A 45 26.16 -13.77 26.57
C THR A 45 25.23 -13.06 25.59
N LEU A 46 25.65 -12.90 24.33
CA LEU A 46 24.81 -12.30 23.29
C LEU A 46 23.63 -13.20 22.93
N ALA A 47 23.85 -14.52 22.84
CA ALA A 47 22.78 -15.49 22.61
C ALA A 47 21.75 -15.50 23.75
N GLY A 48 22.21 -15.42 25.01
CA GLY A 48 21.33 -15.33 26.19
C GLY A 48 20.48 -14.05 26.19
N LEU A 49 21.07 -12.90 25.87
CA LEU A 49 20.36 -11.63 25.74
C LEU A 49 19.30 -11.66 24.62
N PHE A 50 19.62 -12.24 23.46
CA PHE A 50 18.67 -12.40 22.36
C PHE A 50 17.54 -13.36 22.71
N GLY A 51 17.84 -14.45 23.43
CA GLY A 51 16.82 -15.39 23.92
C GLY A 51 15.84 -14.73 24.87
N ALA A 52 16.34 -13.96 25.85
CA ALA A 52 15.50 -13.22 26.80
C ALA A 52 14.65 -12.15 26.11
N PHE A 53 15.21 -11.43 25.13
CA PHE A 53 14.47 -10.45 24.36
C PHE A 53 13.36 -11.07 23.50
N SER A 54 13.63 -12.24 22.89
CA SER A 54 12.64 -12.96 22.10
C SER A 54 11.46 -13.45 22.94
N ILE A 55 11.72 -13.92 24.16
CA ILE A 55 10.69 -14.31 25.12
C ILE A 55 9.85 -13.09 25.52
N LEU A 56 10.47 -11.94 25.80
CA LEU A 56 9.76 -10.69 26.11
C LEU A 56 8.83 -10.27 24.97
N VAL A 57 9.29 -10.34 23.72
CA VAL A 57 8.48 -10.00 22.54
C VAL A 57 7.28 -10.94 22.39
N ILE A 58 7.47 -12.25 22.59
CA ILE A 58 6.37 -13.24 22.54
C ILE A 58 5.36 -12.97 23.67
N LEU A 59 5.83 -12.60 24.85
CA LEU A 59 4.99 -12.31 26.01
C LEU A 59 4.16 -11.04 25.76
N VAL A 60 4.78 -9.96 25.27
CA VAL A 60 4.07 -8.74 24.83
C VAL A 60 3.06 -9.03 23.72
N ALA A 61 3.41 -9.87 22.74
CA ALA A 61 2.49 -10.26 21.66
C ALA A 61 1.30 -11.12 22.15
N SER A 62 1.50 -11.91 23.21
CA SER A 62 0.44 -12.73 23.82
C SER A 62 -0.56 -11.89 24.63
N PHE A 63 -0.13 -10.75 25.16
CA PHE A 63 -1.01 -9.79 25.86
C PHE A 63 -1.53 -8.66 24.96
N ALA A 64 -1.04 -8.54 23.72
CA ALA A 64 -1.58 -7.58 22.76
C ALA A 64 -2.97 -8.06 22.29
N ASP A 65 -4.02 -7.30 22.63
CA ASP A 65 -5.40 -7.58 22.23
C ASP A 65 -5.54 -7.57 20.68
N THR A 66 -5.47 -8.75 20.07
CA THR A 66 -5.54 -8.94 18.61
C THR A 66 -6.93 -8.67 18.02
N SER A 67 -7.95 -8.41 18.86
CA SER A 67 -9.32 -8.17 18.42
C SER A 67 -9.46 -6.88 17.59
N LYS A 68 -8.66 -5.85 17.88
CA LYS A 68 -8.64 -4.59 17.10
C LYS A 68 -8.05 -4.79 15.70
N TYR A 69 -6.98 -5.59 15.58
CA TYR A 69 -6.32 -5.88 14.30
C TYR A 69 -7.18 -6.77 13.38
N LYS A 70 -7.89 -7.75 13.94
CA LYS A 70 -8.75 -8.68 13.19
C LYS A 70 -10.00 -7.98 12.63
N ARG A 71 -10.60 -7.05 13.37
CA ARG A 71 -11.77 -6.25 12.95
C ARG A 71 -11.48 -5.32 11.77
N ASN A 72 -10.34 -4.61 11.80
CA ASN A 72 -9.93 -3.74 10.68
C ASN A 72 -9.69 -4.50 9.36
N ARG A 73 -9.22 -5.76 9.43
CA ARG A 73 -9.10 -6.62 8.24
C ARG A 73 -10.46 -7.03 7.66
N ILE A 74 -11.45 -7.30 8.51
CA ILE A 74 -12.81 -7.63 8.08
C ILE A 74 -13.46 -6.40 7.43
N ALA A 75 -13.37 -5.22 8.05
CA ALA A 75 -13.87 -3.97 7.47
C ALA A 75 -13.24 -3.68 6.08
N LYS A 76 -11.91 -3.81 5.96
CA LYS A 76 -11.21 -3.64 4.66
C LYS A 76 -11.62 -4.70 3.62
N ALA A 77 -11.93 -5.93 4.05
CA ALA A 77 -12.43 -6.99 3.15
C ALA A 77 -13.88 -6.72 2.69
N THR A 78 -14.77 -6.27 3.58
CA THR A 78 -16.16 -5.92 3.26
C THR A 78 -16.24 -4.74 2.28
N ILE A 79 -15.43 -3.69 2.51
CA ILE A 79 -15.33 -2.52 1.60
C ILE A 79 -14.86 -2.97 0.21
N LYS A 80 -13.87 -3.87 0.14
CA LYS A 80 -13.38 -4.41 -1.14
C LYS A 80 -14.46 -5.24 -1.86
N SER A 81 -15.29 -6.01 -1.15
CA SER A 81 -16.38 -6.77 -1.78
C SER A 81 -17.52 -5.87 -2.28
N GLU A 82 -17.83 -4.77 -1.60
CA GLU A 82 -18.87 -3.82 -2.02
C GLU A 82 -18.43 -2.92 -3.17
N SER A 83 -17.17 -2.46 -3.20
CA SER A 83 -16.66 -1.68 -4.34
C SER A 83 -16.53 -2.54 -5.62
N ILE A 84 -16.23 -3.83 -5.46
CA ILE A 84 -16.23 -4.80 -6.55
C ILE A 84 -17.65 -5.09 -7.08
N ALA A 85 -18.69 -4.94 -6.25
CA ALA A 85 -20.08 -5.11 -6.67
C ALA A 85 -20.62 -3.95 -7.53
N GLN A 86 -19.85 -2.86 -7.70
CA GLN A 86 -20.22 -1.69 -8.50
C GLN A 86 -19.46 -1.59 -9.84
N ALA A 87 -18.59 -2.55 -10.17
CA ALA A 87 -17.99 -2.67 -11.50
C ALA A 87 -19.02 -3.24 -12.51
N PRO A 88 -18.98 -2.81 -13.79
CA PRO A 88 -19.94 -3.27 -14.79
C PRO A 88 -19.92 -4.80 -14.94
N ILE A 89 -21.12 -5.35 -15.08
CA ILE A 89 -21.50 -6.75 -14.86
C ILE A 89 -20.99 -7.77 -15.92
N PRO A 90 -20.50 -7.48 -17.14
CA PRO A 90 -20.53 -8.53 -18.17
C PRO A 90 -19.53 -9.69 -18.02
N ASN A 91 -18.56 -9.64 -17.10
CA ASN A 91 -17.49 -10.67 -17.04
C ASN A 91 -17.42 -11.54 -15.77
N ARG A 92 -18.46 -11.60 -14.93
CA ARG A 92 -18.46 -12.47 -13.72
C ARG A 92 -19.55 -13.52 -13.62
N ILE A 93 -20.59 -13.50 -14.45
CA ILE A 93 -21.75 -14.40 -14.27
C ILE A 93 -21.53 -15.83 -14.83
N ALA A 94 -20.46 -16.10 -15.60
CA ALA A 94 -20.36 -17.38 -16.30
C ALA A 94 -19.87 -18.61 -15.48
N LYS A 95 -19.48 -18.50 -14.20
CA LYS A 95 -18.84 -19.65 -13.49
C LYS A 95 -19.16 -19.86 -12.00
N ALA A 96 -20.35 -19.52 -11.52
CA ALA A 96 -20.74 -19.91 -10.16
C ALA A 96 -22.24 -20.20 -10.04
N THR A 97 -22.68 -21.34 -10.60
CA THR A 97 -23.92 -21.98 -10.13
C THR A 97 -23.63 -22.58 -8.75
N ILE A 98 -23.79 -21.77 -7.70
CA ILE A 98 -23.80 -22.28 -6.33
C ILE A 98 -25.23 -22.74 -6.04
N LYS A 99 -25.38 -24.05 -5.80
CA LYS A 99 -26.57 -24.67 -5.21
C LYS A 99 -27.01 -23.84 -4.00
N SER A 100 -28.22 -23.29 -4.06
CA SER A 100 -28.90 -22.69 -2.93
C SER A 100 -29.32 -23.80 -1.95
N GLU A 101 -28.40 -24.25 -1.10
CA GLU A 101 -28.78 -24.92 0.13
C GLU A 101 -29.40 -23.86 1.06
N SER A 102 -30.60 -24.17 1.55
CA SER A 102 -31.41 -23.33 2.42
C SER A 102 -30.60 -22.84 3.62
N ILE A 103 -30.26 -21.55 3.64
CA ILE A 103 -29.67 -20.90 4.80
C ILE A 103 -30.72 -20.94 5.90
N ALA A 104 -30.49 -21.78 6.91
CA ALA A 104 -31.29 -21.78 8.13
C ALA A 104 -31.34 -20.34 8.66
N GLN A 105 -32.55 -19.81 8.88
CA GLN A 105 -32.76 -18.47 9.41
C GLN A 105 -31.98 -18.35 10.72
N VAL A 106 -30.90 -17.57 10.71
CA VAL A 106 -30.19 -17.19 11.93
C VAL A 106 -31.23 -16.54 12.85
N PRO A 107 -31.46 -17.05 14.07
CA PRO A 107 -32.52 -16.52 14.94
C PRO A 107 -32.32 -15.02 15.13
N VAL A 108 -33.36 -14.25 14.77
CA VAL A 108 -33.39 -12.81 14.91
C VAL A 108 -33.42 -12.50 16.41
N PRO A 109 -32.42 -11.80 16.97
CA PRO A 109 -32.38 -11.48 18.38
C PRO A 109 -33.64 -10.75 18.81
N ARG A 110 -34.08 -11.00 20.06
CA ARG A 110 -35.35 -10.50 20.61
C ARG A 110 -35.44 -8.96 20.57
N ASN A 111 -34.30 -8.26 20.51
CA ASN A 111 -34.21 -6.80 20.43
C ASN A 111 -33.60 -6.26 19.12
N PHE A 112 -33.57 -7.03 18.02
CA PHE A 112 -32.93 -6.60 16.77
C PHE A 112 -33.48 -5.27 16.20
N GLU A 113 -34.80 -5.08 16.23
CA GLU A 113 -35.43 -3.83 15.79
C GLU A 113 -35.09 -2.64 16.69
N LYS A 114 -34.90 -2.89 18.00
CA LYS A 114 -34.44 -1.86 18.95
C LYS A 114 -32.98 -1.49 18.66
N LEU A 115 -32.13 -2.47 18.36
CA LEU A 115 -30.75 -2.22 17.95
C LEU A 115 -30.70 -1.35 16.70
N LYS A 116 -31.44 -1.71 15.64
CA LYS A 116 -31.51 -0.91 14.41
C LYS A 116 -32.00 0.51 14.65
N SER A 117 -33.06 0.65 15.45
CA SER A 117 -33.61 1.96 15.82
C SER A 117 -32.58 2.81 16.58
N PHE A 118 -31.82 2.20 17.49
CA PHE A 118 -30.74 2.85 18.20
C PHE A 118 -29.59 3.25 17.25
N GLN A 119 -29.08 2.32 16.45
CA GLN A 119 -28.02 2.55 15.47
C GLN A 119 -28.38 3.70 14.54
N LYS A 120 -29.64 3.75 14.09
CA LYS A 120 -30.13 4.83 13.23
C LYS A 120 -30.06 6.18 13.93
N LYS A 121 -30.61 6.29 15.15
CA LYS A 121 -30.57 7.53 15.94
C LYS A 121 -29.13 7.98 16.25
N TRP A 122 -28.28 7.03 16.62
CA TRP A 122 -26.87 7.29 16.88
C TRP A 122 -26.15 7.80 15.63
N ALA A 123 -26.30 7.11 14.50
CA ALA A 123 -25.65 7.47 13.26
C ALA A 123 -26.15 8.82 12.71
N ASP A 124 -27.46 9.09 12.82
CA ASP A 124 -28.02 10.39 12.43
C ASP A 124 -27.50 11.52 13.34
N SER A 125 -27.25 11.26 14.62
CA SER A 125 -26.58 12.23 15.53
C SER A 125 -25.15 12.50 15.11
N VAL A 126 -24.38 11.45 14.80
CA VAL A 126 -23.01 11.60 14.28
C VAL A 126 -23.02 12.50 13.05
N VAL A 127 -23.85 12.21 12.04
CA VAL A 127 -23.94 13.02 10.81
C VAL A 127 -24.25 14.49 11.14
N LYS A 128 -25.17 14.73 12.09
CA LYS A 128 -25.55 16.07 12.54
C LYS A 128 -24.38 16.81 13.20
N ASP A 129 -23.61 16.16 14.05
CA ASP A 129 -22.48 16.76 14.77
C ASP A 129 -21.38 17.23 13.81
N TRP A 130 -21.15 16.45 12.74
CA TRP A 130 -20.21 16.81 11.68
C TRP A 130 -20.73 17.87 10.70
N LYS A 131 -22.03 18.24 10.77
CA LYS A 131 -22.67 19.30 9.97
C LYS A 131 -22.39 19.24 8.47
N GLY A 132 -22.20 18.03 7.91
CA GLY A 132 -21.84 17.84 6.51
C GLY A 132 -20.40 18.21 6.13
N ALA A 133 -19.59 18.72 7.07
CA ALA A 133 -18.21 19.12 6.79
C ALA A 133 -17.31 17.93 6.49
N TYR A 134 -17.50 16.83 7.24
CA TYR A 134 -16.69 15.62 7.12
C TYR A 134 -17.52 14.39 6.77
N ILE A 135 -18.62 14.15 7.49
CA ILE A 135 -19.59 13.09 7.20
C ILE A 135 -20.87 13.75 6.66
N VAL A 136 -21.38 13.25 5.54
CA VAL A 136 -22.55 13.82 4.84
C VAL A 136 -23.80 12.96 4.99
N SER A 137 -23.63 11.64 5.03
CA SER A 137 -24.76 10.72 5.12
C SER A 137 -24.36 9.41 5.80
N THR A 138 -25.35 8.61 6.16
CA THR A 138 -25.17 7.29 6.77
C THR A 138 -26.13 6.27 6.18
N SER A 139 -25.73 5.01 6.17
CA SER A 139 -26.59 3.85 5.86
C SER A 139 -26.23 2.68 6.76
N ILE A 140 -27.18 1.78 6.98
CA ILE A 140 -27.03 0.61 7.85
C ILE A 140 -27.34 -0.63 7.02
N SER A 141 -26.55 -1.70 7.17
CA SER A 141 -26.80 -2.96 6.48
C SER A 141 -28.16 -3.55 6.87
N ALA A 142 -28.76 -4.33 5.96
CA ALA A 142 -30.02 -5.02 6.23
C ALA A 142 -29.95 -5.91 7.49
N ASN A 143 -28.76 -6.45 7.78
CA ASN A 143 -28.48 -7.31 8.92
C ASN A 143 -28.09 -6.55 10.19
N GLY A 144 -27.98 -5.21 10.14
CA GLY A 144 -27.64 -4.37 11.30
C GLY A 144 -26.21 -4.57 11.82
N ASP A 145 -25.37 -5.26 11.07
CA ASP A 145 -23.98 -5.59 11.43
C ASP A 145 -22.99 -4.54 10.93
N SER A 146 -23.40 -3.63 10.05
CA SER A 146 -22.52 -2.62 9.46
C SER A 146 -23.19 -1.25 9.38
N ILE A 147 -22.46 -0.21 9.74
CA ILE A 147 -22.84 1.20 9.60
C ILE A 147 -21.83 1.87 8.69
N TYR A 148 -22.32 2.45 7.60
CA TYR A 148 -21.52 3.12 6.60
C TYR A 148 -21.75 4.62 6.69
N PHE A 149 -20.67 5.39 6.74
CA PHE A 149 -20.72 6.84 6.70
C PHE A 149 -20.08 7.35 5.42
N GLN A 150 -20.82 8.15 4.67
CA GLN A 150 -20.29 8.77 3.47
C GLN A 150 -19.53 10.04 3.82
N LEU A 151 -18.27 10.09 3.40
CA LEU A 151 -17.43 11.26 3.56
C LEU A 151 -17.86 12.40 2.62
N SER A 152 -17.60 13.63 3.04
CA SER A 152 -17.69 14.80 2.18
C SER A 152 -16.64 14.74 1.08
N LYS A 153 -16.83 15.52 0.01
CA LYS A 153 -15.84 15.60 -1.07
C LYS A 153 -14.48 16.05 -0.55
N ALA A 154 -14.45 17.03 0.37
CA ALA A 154 -13.22 17.50 1.00
C ALA A 154 -12.58 16.41 1.88
N ALA A 155 -13.35 15.74 2.72
CA ALA A 155 -12.85 14.66 3.57
C ALA A 155 -12.34 13.46 2.76
N SER A 156 -12.93 13.19 1.60
CA SER A 156 -12.51 12.13 0.69
C SER A 156 -11.17 12.40 -0.02
N LYS A 157 -10.73 13.66 -0.05
CA LYS A 157 -9.39 14.05 -0.54
C LYS A 157 -8.30 13.97 0.53
N ASN A 158 -8.68 13.92 1.81
CA ASN A 158 -7.76 14.03 2.93
C ASN A 158 -7.00 12.73 3.24
N ASN A 159 -5.95 12.87 4.05
CA ASN A 159 -5.03 11.83 4.49
C ASN A 159 -5.74 10.58 5.06
N THR A 160 -5.36 9.40 4.59
CA THR A 160 -5.82 8.08 5.09
C THR A 160 -5.73 7.95 6.61
N ASN A 161 -4.74 8.55 7.24
CA ASN A 161 -4.54 8.47 8.70
C ASN A 161 -5.67 9.14 9.50
N ILE A 162 -6.23 10.24 8.99
CA ILE A 162 -7.32 10.97 9.66
C ILE A 162 -8.61 10.14 9.57
N ASN A 163 -8.86 9.56 8.39
CA ASN A 163 -10.02 8.70 8.17
C ASN A 163 -9.95 7.45 9.05
N GLU A 164 -8.77 6.82 9.16
CA GLU A 164 -8.57 5.68 10.05
C GLU A 164 -8.78 6.05 11.52
N ALA A 165 -8.26 7.18 11.99
CA ALA A 165 -8.47 7.65 13.36
C ALA A 165 -9.95 7.93 13.67
N ASN A 166 -10.66 8.61 12.76
CA ASN A 166 -12.08 8.90 12.92
C ASN A 166 -12.93 7.62 12.90
N GLN A 167 -12.60 6.66 12.03
CA GLN A 167 -13.29 5.36 11.99
C GLN A 167 -13.11 4.60 13.31
N ILE A 168 -11.90 4.60 13.88
CA ILE A 168 -11.62 3.98 15.18
C ILE A 168 -12.45 4.66 16.28
N GLY A 169 -12.47 5.99 16.32
CA GLY A 169 -13.25 6.74 17.31
C GLY A 169 -14.74 6.43 17.25
N LEU A 170 -15.31 6.39 16.03
CA LEU A 170 -16.71 6.04 15.83
C LEU A 170 -17.01 4.58 16.21
N GLN A 171 -16.08 3.67 15.92
CA GLN A 171 -16.20 2.26 16.30
C GLN A 171 -16.20 2.09 17.83
N ASP A 172 -15.26 2.75 18.52
CA ASP A 172 -15.16 2.68 19.98
C ASP A 172 -16.41 3.28 20.66
N ASP A 173 -16.99 4.34 20.08
CA ASP A 173 -18.22 4.97 20.57
C ASP A 173 -19.45 4.07 20.42
N ILE A 174 -19.69 3.49 19.22
CA ILE A 174 -20.84 2.59 19.02
C ILE A 174 -20.70 1.29 19.83
N ASP A 175 -19.50 0.73 19.96
CA ASP A 175 -19.24 -0.46 20.77
C ASP A 175 -19.58 -0.18 22.25
N SER A 176 -19.14 0.97 22.75
CA SER A 176 -19.40 1.40 24.13
C SER A 176 -20.88 1.66 24.38
N ALA A 177 -21.55 2.36 23.46
CA ALA A 177 -22.97 2.68 23.59
C ALA A 177 -23.85 1.41 23.48
N THR A 178 -23.52 0.50 22.56
CA THR A 178 -24.22 -0.78 22.40
C THR A 178 -24.08 -1.64 23.65
N LYS A 179 -22.86 -1.77 24.19
CA LYS A 179 -22.61 -2.51 25.44
C LYS A 179 -23.39 -1.93 26.63
N ARG A 180 -23.51 -0.60 26.73
CA ARG A 180 -24.28 0.07 27.80
C ARG A 180 -25.78 -0.21 27.71
N LEU A 181 -26.34 -0.23 26.50
CA LEU A 181 -27.79 -0.37 26.29
C LEU A 181 -28.26 -1.83 26.25
N PHE A 182 -27.45 -2.75 25.74
CA PHE A 182 -27.84 -4.12 25.46
C PHE A 182 -26.97 -5.18 26.15
N GLY A 183 -25.98 -4.77 26.95
CA GLY A 183 -25.09 -5.69 27.67
C GLY A 183 -24.33 -6.60 26.72
N ALA A 184 -24.45 -7.91 26.93
CA ALA A 184 -23.78 -8.94 26.12
C ALA A 184 -24.64 -9.49 24.96
N GLU A 185 -25.88 -9.00 24.77
CA GLU A 185 -26.85 -9.57 23.81
C GLU A 185 -26.31 -9.59 22.35
N PHE A 186 -25.47 -8.62 22.00
CA PHE A 186 -24.89 -8.49 20.65
C PHE A 186 -23.38 -8.73 20.62
N SER A 187 -22.77 -9.32 21.67
CA SER A 187 -21.32 -9.55 21.71
C SER A 187 -20.83 -10.49 20.60
N ASP A 188 -21.66 -11.43 20.16
CA ASP A 188 -21.34 -12.37 19.07
C ASP A 188 -21.59 -11.78 17.67
N ARG A 189 -22.14 -10.55 17.59
CA ARG A 189 -22.45 -9.85 16.35
C ARG A 189 -21.86 -8.43 16.39
N PRO A 190 -20.52 -8.31 16.23
CA PRO A 190 -19.87 -7.02 16.30
C PRO A 190 -20.38 -6.11 15.17
N ILE A 191 -20.72 -4.88 15.53
CA ILE A 191 -21.10 -3.84 14.58
C ILE A 191 -19.81 -3.31 13.95
N VAL A 192 -19.78 -3.15 12.63
CA VAL A 192 -18.63 -2.61 11.91
C VAL A 192 -18.96 -1.22 11.40
N VAL A 193 -18.13 -0.23 11.73
CA VAL A 193 -18.20 1.11 11.16
C VAL A 193 -17.24 1.22 9.98
N ALA A 194 -17.72 1.73 8.85
CA ALA A 194 -16.92 1.99 7.66
C ALA A 194 -17.12 3.41 7.14
N LEU A 195 -16.01 4.08 6.78
CA LEU A 195 -16.03 5.35 6.09
C LEU A 195 -15.91 5.11 4.58
N LEU A 196 -16.92 5.55 3.83
CA LEU A 196 -16.98 5.43 2.38
C LEU A 196 -16.59 6.76 1.74
N LEU A 197 -15.78 6.69 0.68
CA LEU A 197 -15.47 7.87 -0.11
C LEU A 197 -16.75 8.44 -0.75
N ASN A 198 -16.74 9.74 -0.99
CA ASN A 198 -17.75 10.38 -1.81
C ASN A 198 -17.72 9.80 -3.24
N LYS A 199 -18.88 9.45 -3.81
CA LYS A 199 -18.99 8.86 -5.15
C LYS A 199 -18.33 9.71 -6.25
N GLN A 200 -18.48 11.04 -6.18
CA GLN A 200 -17.84 11.93 -7.14
C GLN A 200 -16.31 11.91 -6.99
N GLN A 201 -15.81 11.88 -5.75
CA GLN A 201 -14.37 11.81 -5.51
C GLN A 201 -13.79 10.47 -5.93
N GLU A 202 -14.50 9.38 -5.69
CA GLU A 202 -14.12 8.04 -6.14
C GLU A 202 -13.98 8.00 -7.66
N GLN A 203 -14.96 8.54 -8.40
CA GLN A 203 -14.89 8.67 -9.85
C GLN A 203 -13.70 9.52 -10.32
N GLU A 204 -13.43 10.65 -9.65
CA GLU A 204 -12.26 11.49 -9.93
C GLU A 204 -10.94 10.71 -9.72
N ASN A 205 -10.84 9.94 -8.64
CA ASN A 205 -9.64 9.15 -8.34
C ASN A 205 -9.45 8.02 -9.35
N ILE A 206 -10.53 7.36 -9.77
CA ILE A 206 -10.50 6.34 -10.83
C ILE A 206 -10.04 6.98 -12.15
N ALA A 207 -10.61 8.12 -12.54
CA ALA A 207 -10.22 8.81 -13.77
C ALA A 207 -8.74 9.26 -13.74
N LEU A 208 -8.25 9.73 -12.59
CA LEU A 208 -6.83 10.06 -12.40
C LEU A 208 -5.93 8.83 -12.52
N ALA A 209 -6.33 7.70 -11.92
CA ALA A 209 -5.58 6.45 -12.01
C ALA A 209 -5.55 5.88 -13.43
N GLU A 210 -6.69 5.89 -14.12
CA GLU A 210 -6.81 5.50 -15.53
C GLU A 210 -5.94 6.39 -16.42
N ARG A 211 -5.96 7.71 -16.20
CA ARG A 211 -5.10 8.66 -16.91
C ARG A 211 -3.62 8.36 -16.67
N ALA A 212 -3.20 8.22 -15.42
CA ALA A 212 -1.82 7.88 -15.08
C ALA A 212 -1.38 6.55 -15.71
N HIS A 213 -2.27 5.55 -15.73
CA HIS A 213 -2.02 4.27 -16.38
C HIS A 213 -1.83 4.43 -17.89
N LYS A 214 -2.69 5.20 -18.58
CA LYS A 214 -2.53 5.51 -20.01
C LYS A 214 -1.20 6.21 -20.30
N ILE A 215 -0.82 7.19 -19.49
CA ILE A 215 0.48 7.88 -19.61
C ILE A 215 1.62 6.87 -19.49
N GLN A 216 1.58 5.98 -18.48
CA GLN A 216 2.62 4.98 -18.26
C GLN A 216 2.81 4.04 -19.46
N LEU A 217 1.73 3.68 -20.17
CA LEU A 217 1.78 2.82 -21.35
C LEU A 217 2.54 3.44 -22.54
N GLN A 218 2.70 4.77 -22.57
CA GLN A 218 3.46 5.47 -23.61
C GLN A 218 4.97 5.23 -23.49
N PHE A 219 5.43 4.77 -22.32
CA PHE A 219 6.84 4.53 -22.03
C PHE A 219 7.20 3.04 -22.14
N SER A 220 8.46 2.78 -22.43
CA SER A 220 9.04 1.44 -22.39
C SER A 220 9.19 0.99 -20.94
N PRO A 221 8.76 -0.24 -20.59
CA PRO A 221 8.93 -0.77 -19.24
C PRO A 221 10.38 -1.13 -18.89
N TRP A 222 11.28 -1.16 -19.88
CA TRP A 222 12.67 -1.61 -19.72
C TRP A 222 13.63 -0.46 -19.39
N ASP A 223 13.52 0.63 -20.13
CA ASP A 223 14.43 1.79 -20.04
C ASP A 223 13.67 3.10 -19.74
N GLY A 224 12.33 3.09 -19.74
CA GLY A 224 11.53 4.30 -19.51
C GLY A 224 11.48 5.24 -20.71
N SER A 225 11.95 4.84 -21.89
CA SER A 225 11.94 5.66 -23.09
C SER A 225 10.52 5.90 -23.63
N HIS A 226 10.22 7.11 -24.11
CA HIS A 226 8.93 7.42 -24.72
C HIS A 226 8.88 6.94 -26.18
N ARG A 227 7.99 5.99 -26.49
CA ARG A 227 8.02 5.21 -27.75
C ARG A 227 7.95 6.09 -29.01
N SER A 228 7.00 7.03 -29.05
CA SER A 228 6.85 7.92 -30.21
C SER A 228 8.00 8.90 -30.35
N LEU A 229 8.61 9.30 -29.24
CA LEU A 229 9.73 10.25 -29.24
C LEU A 229 11.02 9.55 -29.66
N VAL A 230 11.23 8.29 -29.27
CA VAL A 230 12.29 7.43 -29.80
C VAL A 230 12.19 7.30 -31.31
N ARG A 231 10.99 7.05 -31.84
CA ARG A 231 10.75 6.95 -33.28
C ARG A 231 11.09 8.28 -33.97
N TYR A 232 10.54 9.39 -33.49
CA TYR A 232 10.83 10.73 -34.00
C TYR A 232 12.34 11.01 -34.04
N VAL A 233 13.06 10.75 -32.94
CA VAL A 233 14.51 10.99 -32.91
C VAL A 233 15.24 10.13 -33.92
N LYS A 234 14.96 8.82 -33.96
CA LYS A 234 15.60 7.89 -34.91
C LYS A 234 15.36 8.29 -36.36
N ASP A 235 14.16 8.72 -36.70
CA ASP A 235 13.79 9.14 -38.06
C ASP A 235 14.51 10.43 -38.48
N ASN A 236 14.99 11.23 -37.52
CA ASN A 236 15.74 12.47 -37.76
C ASN A 236 17.26 12.33 -37.52
N MET A 237 17.76 11.12 -37.23
CA MET A 237 19.18 10.85 -37.03
C MET A 237 19.86 10.34 -38.31
N ASN A 238 21.13 10.74 -38.51
CA ASN A 238 21.95 10.22 -39.61
C ASN A 238 22.27 8.71 -39.47
N ASP A 239 22.53 8.24 -38.24
CA ASP A 239 22.73 6.81 -37.92
C ASP A 239 21.71 6.40 -36.85
N PRO A 240 20.49 5.97 -37.22
CA PRO A 240 19.44 5.57 -36.28
C PRO A 240 19.84 4.40 -35.38
N GLY A 241 20.77 3.54 -35.83
CA GLY A 241 21.30 2.42 -35.08
C GLY A 241 22.22 2.84 -33.92
N SER A 242 22.74 4.06 -33.96
CA SER A 242 23.55 4.63 -32.88
C SER A 242 22.74 5.20 -31.71
N PHE A 243 21.40 5.25 -31.83
CA PHE A 243 20.51 5.74 -30.79
C PHE A 243 20.65 4.91 -29.51
N ASP A 244 20.81 5.62 -28.39
CA ASP A 244 20.98 5.03 -27.07
C ASP A 244 20.25 5.93 -26.05
N HIS A 245 19.18 5.41 -25.44
CA HIS A 245 18.38 6.16 -24.48
C HIS A 245 19.17 6.40 -23.18
N VAL A 246 19.04 7.60 -22.60
CA VAL A 246 19.71 7.96 -21.34
C VAL A 246 18.69 8.19 -20.24
N GLU A 247 17.71 9.05 -20.48
CA GLU A 247 16.72 9.43 -19.48
C GLU A 247 15.46 9.96 -20.15
N THR A 248 14.31 9.79 -19.50
CA THR A 248 13.09 10.50 -19.89
C THR A 248 12.38 11.03 -18.66
N ARG A 249 11.97 12.30 -18.73
CA ARG A 249 11.15 12.97 -17.73
C ARG A 249 9.86 13.41 -18.37
N HIS A 250 8.77 13.40 -17.60
CA HIS A 250 7.51 13.90 -18.09
C HIS A 250 6.74 14.68 -17.03
N VAL A 251 5.87 15.58 -17.48
CA VAL A 251 4.96 16.36 -16.64
C VAL A 251 3.58 16.37 -17.28
N ASP A 252 2.58 15.84 -16.58
CA ASP A 252 1.18 15.92 -17.00
C ASP A 252 0.64 17.34 -16.75
N LYS A 253 0.17 18.01 -17.81
CA LYS A 253 -0.48 19.33 -17.76
C LYS A 253 -2.00 19.21 -17.88
N GLY A 254 -2.56 18.01 -17.78
CA GLY A 254 -3.98 17.71 -17.91
C GLY A 254 -4.47 17.70 -19.37
N LYS A 255 -4.18 18.75 -20.15
CA LYS A 255 -4.54 18.79 -21.58
C LYS A 255 -3.54 18.05 -22.48
N TYR A 256 -2.27 18.10 -22.12
CA TYR A 256 -1.15 17.47 -22.82
C TYR A 256 -0.09 17.07 -21.81
N ILE A 257 0.89 16.28 -22.24
CA ILE A 257 2.02 15.85 -21.43
C ILE A 257 3.27 16.46 -22.04
N ILE A 258 4.13 17.05 -21.21
CA ILE A 258 5.47 17.46 -21.65
C ILE A 258 6.39 16.29 -21.41
N VAL A 259 7.05 15.79 -22.45
CA VAL A 259 8.02 14.71 -22.37
C VAL A 259 9.38 15.24 -22.82
N GLN A 260 10.37 15.12 -21.97
CA GLN A 260 11.76 15.46 -22.25
C GLN A 260 12.59 14.18 -22.24
N MET A 261 13.27 13.88 -23.33
CA MET A 261 14.10 12.70 -23.48
C MET A 261 15.53 13.10 -23.78
N LYS A 262 16.45 12.58 -22.98
CA LYS A 262 17.89 12.66 -23.18
C LYS A 262 18.37 11.36 -23.83
N TYR A 263 19.17 11.46 -24.87
CA TYR A 263 19.67 10.32 -25.61
C TYR A 263 21.11 10.55 -26.07
N ARG A 264 21.77 9.49 -26.53
CA ARG A 264 23.04 9.53 -27.24
C ARG A 264 22.86 9.09 -28.68
N GLY A 265 23.69 9.63 -29.55
CA GLY A 265 23.70 9.28 -30.97
C GLY A 265 25.00 9.72 -31.64
N LYS A 266 25.33 9.12 -32.78
CA LYS A 266 26.41 9.61 -33.64
C LYS A 266 25.95 10.81 -34.45
N ASN A 267 26.77 11.85 -34.47
CA ASN A 267 26.57 12.99 -35.36
C ASN A 267 27.09 12.70 -36.78
N ALA A 268 26.97 13.67 -37.69
CA ALA A 268 27.45 13.55 -39.07
C ALA A 268 28.95 13.25 -39.21
N LEU A 269 29.76 13.57 -38.19
CA LEU A 269 31.21 13.31 -38.14
C LEU A 269 31.55 11.97 -37.46
N GLY A 270 30.54 11.16 -37.10
CA GLY A 270 30.71 9.85 -36.46
C GLY A 270 30.98 9.89 -34.95
N ALA A 271 31.04 11.06 -34.32
CA ALA A 271 31.25 11.20 -32.88
C ALA A 271 29.94 10.95 -32.10
N LYS A 272 30.00 10.15 -31.02
CA LYS A 272 28.86 9.89 -30.14
C LYS A 272 28.67 11.07 -29.17
N ILE A 273 27.56 11.79 -29.29
CA ILE A 273 27.20 12.95 -28.46
C ILE A 273 25.95 12.66 -27.65
N ILE A 274 25.72 13.47 -26.61
CA ILE A 274 24.47 13.48 -25.83
C ILE A 274 23.62 14.64 -26.35
N ASP A 275 22.35 14.38 -26.57
CA ASP A 275 21.38 15.37 -27.01
C ASP A 275 20.06 15.25 -26.22
N MET A 276 19.18 16.22 -26.38
CA MET A 276 17.91 16.31 -25.67
C MET A 276 16.81 16.79 -26.60
N VAL A 277 15.67 16.13 -26.54
CA VAL A 277 14.45 16.56 -27.23
C VAL A 277 13.33 16.73 -26.23
N THR A 278 12.55 17.80 -26.36
CA THR A 278 11.34 18.03 -25.58
C THR A 278 10.14 18.08 -26.51
N ALA A 279 9.05 17.41 -26.15
CA ALA A 279 7.83 17.38 -26.95
C ALA A 279 6.58 17.56 -26.09
N LYS A 280 5.55 18.16 -26.67
CA LYS A 280 4.18 18.06 -26.17
C LYS A 280 3.54 16.84 -26.83
N VAL A 281 2.98 15.95 -26.02
CA VAL A 281 2.28 14.76 -26.48
C VAL A 281 0.87 14.71 -25.91
N ASP A 282 -0.04 14.04 -26.63
CA ASP A 282 -1.40 13.79 -26.15
C ASP A 282 -1.49 12.57 -25.22
N ILE A 283 -2.70 12.24 -24.77
CA ILE A 283 -2.95 11.12 -23.85
C ILE A 283 -2.72 9.74 -24.50
N ASP A 284 -2.69 9.68 -25.83
CA ASP A 284 -2.46 8.45 -26.60
C ASP A 284 -0.98 8.30 -26.99
N GLY A 285 -0.15 9.30 -26.69
CA GLY A 285 1.29 9.31 -26.92
C GLY A 285 1.68 9.84 -28.31
N ASN A 286 0.78 10.52 -29.01
CA ASN A 286 1.10 11.18 -30.26
C ASN A 286 1.80 12.51 -30.00
N ILE A 287 2.80 12.82 -30.82
CA ILE A 287 3.52 14.09 -30.73
C ILE A 287 2.65 15.20 -31.33
N LEU A 288 2.31 16.19 -30.53
CA LEU A 288 1.58 17.39 -30.95
C LEU A 288 2.54 18.46 -31.47
N SER A 289 3.67 18.64 -30.80
CA SER A 289 4.72 19.60 -31.20
C SER A 289 6.04 19.29 -30.52
N ILE A 290 7.16 19.58 -31.19
CA ILE A 290 8.47 19.65 -30.56
C ILE A 290 8.62 21.04 -29.91
N VAL A 291 9.22 21.08 -28.72
CA VAL A 291 9.55 22.31 -27.99
C VAL A 291 11.05 22.49 -28.13
N GLU A 292 11.45 23.46 -28.94
CA GLU A 292 12.83 23.94 -29.05
C GLU A 292 13.25 24.75 -27.81
#